data_AF-A0A659QR85-F1
#
_entry.id   AF-A0A659QR85-F1
#
_cell.length_a   1.000
_cell.length_b   1.000
_cell.length_c   1.000
_cell.angle_alpha   90.00
_cell.angle_beta   90.00
_cell.angle_gamma   90.00
#
_symmetry.space_group_name_H-M   'P 1'
#
loop_
_entity.id
_entity.type
_entity.pdbx_description
1 polymer ?
#
loop_
_entity_poly.entity_id
_entity_poly.type
_entity_poly.pdbx_seq_one_letter_code
_entity_poly.pdbx_strand_id
1 'polypeptide(L)'
;MKGRLISSDPYRQQFLVERAVSFSHRQRDCSELISVLPRHTLQQIDGFGGSFTEGAGVVFNSMSEKTKAQFLSLYFSAQEHNYTLARMPIQSCDFSLGNYAYVDSSADLQQGRLSFSRDEAHLIPLISGALRLNPHMQMLASTWSPPACRNTKTGMPGR
;
A
#
# COMPACT_ATOMS: atom_id res chain seq x y z
N MET A 1 -23.73 -22.99 15.06
CA MET A 1 -22.69 -22.52 14.10
C MET A 1 -21.51 -22.02 14.92
N LYS A 2 -20.26 -22.19 14.47
CA LYS A 2 -19.05 -21.71 15.18
C LYS A 2 -18.37 -20.62 14.35
N GLY A 3 -17.57 -19.78 14.99
CA GLY A 3 -16.82 -18.72 14.33
C GLY A 3 -15.61 -18.26 15.15
N ARG A 4 -14.93 -17.24 14.64
CA ARG A 4 -13.84 -16.54 15.33
C ARG A 4 -14.26 -15.11 15.59
N LEU A 5 -13.88 -14.57 16.75
CA LEU A 5 -14.04 -13.17 17.09
C LEU A 5 -12.64 -12.58 17.28
N ILE A 6 -12.33 -11.54 16.50
CA ILE A 6 -11.12 -10.74 16.63
C ILE A 6 -11.55 -9.38 17.18
N SER A 7 -11.08 -9.04 18.38
CA SER A 7 -11.45 -7.81 19.08
C SER A 7 -10.22 -6.95 19.38
N SER A 8 -10.37 -5.64 19.20
CA SER A 8 -9.38 -4.63 19.61
C SER A 8 -10.03 -3.64 20.57
N ASP A 9 -9.36 -3.34 21.67
CA ASP A 9 -9.71 -2.30 22.65
C ASP A 9 -8.54 -1.30 22.74
N PRO A 10 -8.64 -0.15 22.04
CA PRO A 10 -7.56 0.83 22.01
C PRO A 10 -7.34 1.51 23.37
N TYR A 11 -8.37 1.63 24.23
CA TYR A 11 -8.22 2.21 25.57
C TYR A 11 -7.39 1.31 26.49
N ARG A 12 -7.36 0.01 26.21
CA ARG A 12 -6.55 -0.99 26.92
C ARG A 12 -5.30 -1.43 26.18
N GLN A 13 -4.97 -0.81 25.04
CA GLN A 13 -3.83 -1.19 24.19
C GLN A 13 -3.85 -2.67 23.78
N GLN A 14 -5.04 -3.23 23.56
CA GLN A 14 -5.22 -4.61 23.10
C GLN A 14 -5.66 -4.60 21.64
N PHE A 15 -4.90 -5.25 20.76
CA PHE A 15 -5.20 -5.27 19.33
C PHE A 15 -5.25 -6.71 18.82
N LEU A 16 -6.23 -6.97 17.95
CA LEU A 16 -6.37 -8.22 17.20
C LEU A 16 -6.41 -9.49 18.09
N VAL A 17 -7.03 -9.41 19.27
CA VAL A 17 -7.15 -10.55 20.18
C VAL A 17 -8.18 -11.54 19.64
N GLU A 18 -7.72 -12.72 19.23
CA GLU A 18 -8.56 -13.79 18.68
C GLU A 18 -9.13 -14.70 19.79
N ARG A 19 -10.40 -15.08 19.65
CA ARG A 19 -11.03 -16.14 20.44
C ARG A 19 -12.07 -16.91 19.62
N ALA A 20 -12.27 -18.19 19.97
CA ALA A 20 -13.34 -19.00 19.41
C ALA A 20 -14.70 -18.60 20.00
N VAL A 21 -15.73 -18.55 19.16
CA VAL A 21 -17.11 -18.25 19.56
C VAL A 21 -18.10 -19.20 18.90
N SER A 22 -19.30 -19.29 19.47
CA SER A 22 -20.38 -20.11 18.96
C SER A 22 -21.69 -19.32 18.91
N PHE A 23 -22.42 -19.50 17.82
CA PHE A 23 -23.74 -18.93 17.62
C PHE A 23 -24.79 -19.76 18.35
N SER A 24 -25.76 -19.06 18.92
CA SER A 24 -26.95 -19.63 19.56
C SER A 24 -28.18 -19.51 18.67
N HIS A 25 -29.25 -20.23 19.02
CA HIS A 25 -30.54 -19.99 18.38
C HIS A 25 -31.03 -18.57 18.66
N ARG A 26 -31.69 -17.94 17.68
CA ARG A 26 -32.16 -16.55 17.83
C ARG A 26 -33.18 -16.44 18.95
N GLN A 27 -33.15 -15.33 19.66
CA GLN A 27 -34.21 -14.98 20.59
C GLN A 27 -35.39 -14.36 19.83
N ARG A 28 -36.54 -14.23 20.52
CA ARG A 28 -37.73 -13.55 19.98
C ARG A 28 -37.56 -12.03 19.94
N ASP A 29 -36.84 -11.47 20.92
CA ASP A 29 -36.55 -10.05 20.96
C ASP A 29 -35.80 -9.59 19.70
N CYS A 30 -36.11 -8.37 19.26
CA CYS A 30 -35.57 -7.78 18.05
C CYS A 30 -34.90 -6.42 18.29
N SER A 31 -34.61 -6.08 19.55
CA SER A 31 -33.81 -4.90 19.87
C SER A 31 -32.32 -5.14 19.58
N GLU A 32 -31.56 -4.07 19.33
CA GLU A 32 -30.08 -4.10 19.18
C GLU A 32 -29.54 -5.06 18.10
N LEU A 33 -30.31 -5.33 17.04
CA LEU A 33 -29.92 -6.27 16.00
C LEU A 33 -29.03 -5.64 14.92
N ILE A 34 -27.95 -6.34 14.58
CA ILE A 34 -27.24 -6.19 13.31
C ILE A 34 -27.55 -7.43 12.46
N SER A 35 -28.34 -7.25 11.39
CA SER A 35 -28.78 -8.34 10.53
C SER A 35 -27.85 -8.52 9.33
N VAL A 36 -27.40 -9.75 9.10
CA VAL A 36 -26.54 -10.12 7.95
C VAL A 36 -27.27 -11.09 7.03
N LEU A 37 -27.26 -10.84 5.71
CA LEU A 37 -27.98 -11.64 4.72
C LEU A 37 -27.04 -12.12 3.60
N PRO A 38 -26.30 -13.24 3.79
CA PRO A 38 -25.28 -13.71 2.85
C PRO A 38 -25.78 -14.00 1.41
N ARG A 39 -27.08 -14.20 1.23
CA ARG A 39 -27.71 -14.45 -0.08
C ARG A 39 -27.84 -13.20 -0.97
N HIS A 40 -27.67 -12.00 -0.40
CA HIS A 40 -27.75 -10.74 -1.12
C HIS A 40 -26.35 -10.16 -1.25
N THR A 41 -25.68 -10.47 -2.35
CA THR A 41 -24.31 -10.00 -2.63
C THR A 41 -24.31 -8.61 -3.24
N LEU A 42 -23.22 -7.87 -3.00
CA LEU A 42 -22.98 -6.53 -3.57
C LEU A 42 -21.71 -6.57 -4.44
N GLN A 43 -20.94 -5.49 -4.48
CA GLN A 43 -19.71 -5.40 -5.24
C GLN A 43 -18.64 -6.40 -4.78
N GLN A 44 -17.81 -6.84 -5.72
CA GLN A 44 -16.57 -7.54 -5.41
C GLN A 44 -15.50 -6.53 -4.95
N ILE A 45 -14.65 -6.95 -4.02
CA ILE A 45 -13.53 -6.15 -3.50
C ILE A 45 -12.23 -6.78 -4.00
N ASP A 46 -11.36 -5.98 -4.64
CA ASP A 46 -10.13 -6.48 -5.26
C ASP A 46 -9.01 -6.72 -4.22
N GLY A 47 -9.03 -5.99 -3.10
CA GLY A 47 -8.09 -6.21 -2.01
C GLY A 47 -7.85 -4.99 -1.13
N PHE A 48 -6.76 -5.05 -0.37
CA PHE A 48 -6.33 -4.00 0.55
C PHE A 48 -4.81 -3.84 0.50
N GLY A 49 -4.32 -2.62 0.77
CA GLY A 49 -2.92 -2.41 1.06
C GLY A 49 -2.49 -0.95 1.14
N GLY A 50 -1.26 -0.66 0.70
CA GLY A 50 -0.56 0.59 0.98
C GLY A 50 0.07 1.26 -0.24
N SER A 51 0.89 2.30 -0.01
CA SER A 51 1.61 3.00 -1.09
C SER A 51 3.13 2.90 -0.92
N PHE A 52 3.83 2.60 -2.01
CA PHE A 52 5.29 2.71 -2.11
C PHE A 52 5.67 4.10 -2.61
N THR A 53 6.23 4.95 -1.76
CA THR A 53 6.74 6.27 -2.11
C THR A 53 8.26 6.31 -1.95
N GLU A 54 8.94 7.26 -2.59
CA GLU A 54 10.39 7.42 -2.42
C GLU A 54 10.75 7.56 -0.93
N GLY A 55 10.00 8.35 -0.16
CA GLY A 55 10.19 8.49 1.28
C GLY A 55 10.08 7.16 2.03
N ALA A 56 9.07 6.34 1.72
CA ALA A 56 8.93 5.01 2.33
C ALA A 56 10.12 4.10 1.95
N GLY A 57 10.57 4.17 0.70
CA GLY A 57 11.72 3.44 0.18
C GLY A 57 13.05 3.83 0.84
N VAL A 58 13.29 5.13 1.02
CA VAL A 58 14.46 5.67 1.73
C VAL A 58 14.46 5.20 3.19
N VAL A 59 13.31 5.28 3.87
CA VAL A 59 13.18 4.78 5.25
C VAL A 59 13.45 3.28 5.31
N PHE A 60 12.86 2.49 4.40
CA PHE A 60 13.11 1.05 4.30
C PHE A 60 14.59 0.74 4.08
N ASN A 61 15.26 1.46 3.17
CA ASN A 61 16.67 1.26 2.89
C ASN A 61 17.59 1.57 4.07
N SER A 62 17.18 2.49 4.97
CA SER A 62 17.92 2.84 6.19
C SER A 62 17.82 1.81 7.32
N MET A 63 16.88 0.85 7.21
CA MET A 63 16.68 -0.19 8.22
C MET A 63 17.80 -1.24 8.19
N SER A 64 18.06 -1.87 9.34
CA SER A 64 18.86 -3.10 9.38
C SER A 64 18.17 -4.24 8.62
N GLU A 65 18.92 -5.22 8.13
CA GLU A 65 18.34 -6.38 7.40
C GLU A 65 17.32 -7.16 8.24
N LYS A 66 17.54 -7.28 9.56
CA LYS A 66 16.57 -7.86 10.49
C LYS A 66 15.26 -7.07 10.51
N THR A 67 15.36 -5.74 10.59
CA THR A 67 14.19 -4.85 10.61
C THR A 67 13.47 -4.85 9.27
N LYS A 68 14.18 -4.89 8.13
CA LYS A 68 13.58 -5.03 6.79
C LYS A 68 12.77 -6.32 6.67
N ALA A 69 13.34 -7.45 7.10
CA ALA A 69 12.65 -8.74 7.06
C ALA A 69 11.38 -8.72 7.92
N GLN A 70 11.44 -8.16 9.14
CA GLN A 70 10.28 -8.02 10.00
C GLN A 70 9.21 -7.11 9.39
N PHE A 71 9.61 -5.95 8.86
CA PHE A 71 8.69 -5.01 8.22
C PHE A 71 7.96 -5.65 7.04
N LEU A 72 8.69 -6.33 6.14
CA LEU A 72 8.10 -7.01 4.99
C LEU A 72 7.14 -8.11 5.43
N SER A 73 7.52 -8.91 6.43
CA SER A 73 6.66 -9.96 6.97
C SER A 73 5.34 -9.39 7.51
N LEU A 74 5.39 -8.33 8.33
CA LEU A 74 4.20 -7.73 8.94
C LEU A 74 3.18 -7.26 7.89
N TYR A 75 3.64 -6.69 6.77
CA TYR A 75 2.73 -6.15 5.75
C TYR A 75 2.33 -7.16 4.67
N PHE A 76 3.26 -7.99 4.21
CA PHE A 76 3.09 -8.75 2.97
C PHE A 76 3.01 -10.26 3.18
N SER A 77 3.24 -10.76 4.40
CA SER A 77 3.06 -12.18 4.69
C SER A 77 1.57 -12.57 4.71
N ALA A 78 1.26 -13.77 4.21
CA ALA A 78 -0.08 -14.33 4.23
C ALA A 78 -0.62 -14.59 5.66
N GLN A 79 0.28 -14.68 6.65
CA GLN A 79 -0.08 -14.88 8.06
C GLN A 79 -0.27 -13.57 8.84
N GLU A 80 0.07 -12.43 8.26
CA GLU A 80 0.01 -11.11 8.89
C GLU A 80 -1.03 -10.23 8.17
N HIS A 81 -0.71 -8.98 7.80
CA HIS A 81 -1.66 -8.11 7.13
C HIS A 81 -2.04 -8.54 5.70
N ASN A 82 -1.22 -9.40 5.07
CA ASN A 82 -1.46 -9.95 3.74
C ASN A 82 -1.92 -8.90 2.71
N TYR A 83 -1.17 -7.81 2.55
CA TYR A 83 -1.47 -6.78 1.56
C TYR A 83 -1.48 -7.39 0.14
N THR A 84 -2.59 -7.20 -0.56
CA THR A 84 -2.82 -7.69 -1.93
C THR A 84 -2.91 -6.56 -2.97
N LEU A 85 -3.01 -5.30 -2.53
CA LEU A 85 -2.96 -4.12 -3.39
C LEU A 85 -1.81 -3.21 -2.97
N ALA A 86 -1.21 -2.54 -3.93
CA ALA A 86 -0.33 -1.41 -3.63
C ALA A 86 -0.44 -0.31 -4.69
N ARG A 87 -0.16 0.93 -4.27
CA ARG A 87 -0.04 2.09 -5.14
C ARG A 87 1.40 2.59 -5.18
N MET A 88 1.86 3.13 -6.30
CA MET A 88 3.14 3.84 -6.39
C MET A 88 3.03 5.10 -7.26
N PRO A 89 3.80 6.16 -6.97
CA PRO A 89 3.84 7.32 -7.83
C PRO A 89 4.63 6.98 -9.12
N ILE A 90 4.21 7.60 -10.22
CA ILE A 90 5.02 7.71 -11.44
C ILE A 90 5.72 9.06 -11.34
N GLN A 91 7.04 9.07 -11.25
CA GLN A 91 7.87 10.23 -10.90
C GLN A 91 7.70 10.67 -9.44
N SER A 92 8.19 11.85 -9.06
CA SER A 92 8.06 12.35 -7.69
C SER A 92 6.60 12.61 -7.27
N CYS A 93 6.31 12.34 -6.01
CA CYS A 93 5.21 12.95 -5.26
C CYS A 93 5.74 13.82 -4.11
N ASP A 94 4.85 14.43 -3.33
CA ASP A 94 5.16 15.19 -2.11
C ASP A 94 5.93 14.39 -1.04
N PHE A 95 5.80 13.06 -1.04
CA PHE A 95 6.60 12.14 -0.20
C PHE A 95 7.92 11.71 -0.87
N SER A 96 8.54 12.59 -1.64
CA SER A 96 9.89 12.40 -2.23
C SER A 96 10.89 13.34 -1.56
N LEU A 97 12.18 13.04 -1.66
CA LEU A 97 13.26 13.92 -1.17
C LEU A 97 13.35 15.24 -1.95
N GLY A 98 12.75 15.27 -3.14
CA GLY A 98 12.59 16.45 -3.98
C GLY A 98 11.89 16.08 -5.29
N ASN A 99 11.60 17.08 -6.12
CA ASN A 99 11.04 16.84 -7.45
C ASN A 99 12.02 16.05 -8.31
N TYR A 100 11.51 15.07 -9.05
CA TYR A 100 12.26 14.37 -10.08
C TYR A 100 11.29 13.87 -11.15
N ALA A 101 11.78 13.80 -12.39
CA ALA A 101 11.08 13.23 -13.51
C ALA A 101 11.96 12.15 -14.15
N TYR A 102 11.37 11.29 -14.97
CA TYR A 102 12.14 10.31 -15.76
C TYR A 102 12.85 10.93 -16.96
N VAL A 103 12.53 12.20 -17.25
CA VAL A 103 13.13 13.00 -18.32
C VAL A 103 13.09 14.46 -17.90
N ASP A 104 14.23 15.14 -18.00
CA ASP A 104 14.37 16.52 -17.51
C ASP A 104 14.20 17.57 -18.61
N SER A 105 14.48 17.22 -19.87
CA SER A 105 14.46 18.18 -20.99
C SER A 105 13.72 17.64 -22.23
N SER A 106 13.24 18.56 -23.07
CA SER A 106 12.62 18.19 -24.36
C SER A 106 13.63 17.55 -25.32
N ALA A 107 14.92 17.91 -25.21
CA ALA A 107 15.97 17.32 -26.02
C ALA A 107 16.20 15.86 -25.65
N ASP A 108 16.27 15.55 -24.36
CA ASP A 108 16.40 14.18 -23.87
C ASP A 108 15.19 13.33 -24.25
N LEU A 109 13.99 13.91 -24.20
CA LEU A 109 12.77 13.25 -24.66
C LEU A 109 12.83 12.89 -26.15
N GLN A 110 13.28 13.81 -27.01
CA GLN A 110 13.43 13.55 -28.44
C GLN A 110 14.51 12.49 -28.73
N GLN A 111 15.54 12.43 -27.89
CA GLN A 111 16.64 11.49 -28.00
C GLN A 111 16.39 10.17 -27.25
N GLY A 112 15.22 10.01 -26.61
CA GLY A 112 14.85 8.80 -25.86
C GLY A 112 15.68 8.54 -24.60
N ARG A 113 16.32 9.58 -24.04
CA ARG A 113 17.14 9.47 -22.83
C ARG A 113 16.26 9.58 -21.59
N LEU A 114 15.83 8.43 -21.09
CA LEU A 114 15.08 8.30 -19.85
C LEU A 114 15.99 7.79 -18.73
N SER A 115 15.73 8.21 -17.50
CA SER A 115 16.42 7.70 -16.32
C SER A 115 15.43 7.23 -15.26
N PHE A 116 15.63 5.99 -14.80
CA PHE A 116 14.90 5.38 -13.68
C PHE A 116 15.82 5.09 -12.49
N SER A 117 17.08 5.53 -12.53
CA SER A 117 18.11 5.19 -11.53
C SER A 117 17.70 5.55 -10.10
N ARG A 118 16.91 6.62 -9.95
CA ARG A 118 16.37 7.05 -8.66
C ARG A 118 15.32 6.08 -8.11
N ASP A 119 14.40 5.61 -8.95
CA ASP A 119 13.42 4.59 -8.58
C ASP A 119 14.12 3.24 -8.32
N GLU A 120 15.13 2.89 -9.11
CA GLU A 120 15.97 1.70 -8.91
C GLU A 120 16.67 1.69 -7.54
N ALA A 121 17.13 2.85 -7.08
CA ALA A 121 17.78 2.98 -5.79
C ALA A 121 16.79 3.06 -4.61
N HIS A 122 15.65 3.73 -4.78
CA HIS A 122 14.77 4.07 -3.66
C HIS A 122 13.46 3.28 -3.61
N LEU A 123 12.80 3.02 -4.75
CA LEU A 123 11.49 2.35 -4.78
C LEU A 123 11.62 0.83 -5.01
N ILE A 124 12.39 0.42 -6.01
CA ILE A 124 12.46 -0.97 -6.46
C ILE A 124 12.92 -1.95 -5.37
N PRO A 125 13.87 -1.63 -4.46
CA PRO A 125 14.29 -2.57 -3.42
C PRO A 125 13.14 -2.95 -2.48
N LEU A 126 12.32 -1.96 -2.09
CA LEU A 126 11.16 -2.16 -1.22
C LEU A 126 10.06 -2.94 -1.95
N ILE A 127 9.71 -2.54 -3.18
CA ILE A 127 8.68 -3.22 -4.00
C ILE A 127 9.08 -4.68 -4.25
N SER A 128 10.34 -4.92 -4.61
CA SER A 128 10.85 -6.28 -4.83
C SER A 128 10.84 -7.11 -3.55
N GLY A 129 11.09 -6.48 -2.40
CA GLY A 129 10.94 -7.11 -1.09
C GLY A 129 9.51 -7.58 -0.82
N ALA A 130 8.53 -6.73 -1.09
CA ALA A 130 7.12 -7.05 -0.94
C ALA A 130 6.67 -8.19 -1.89
N LEU A 131 7.04 -8.10 -3.17
CA LEU A 131 6.69 -9.09 -4.20
C LEU A 131 7.31 -10.47 -3.96
N ARG A 132 8.42 -10.56 -3.21
CA ARG A 132 8.96 -11.87 -2.77
C ARG A 132 8.04 -12.59 -1.79
N LEU A 133 7.27 -11.86 -0.97
CA LEU A 133 6.33 -12.43 -0.01
C LEU A 133 4.93 -12.60 -0.62
N ASN A 134 4.50 -11.65 -1.44
CA ASN A 134 3.25 -11.73 -2.19
C ASN A 134 3.47 -11.40 -3.68
N PRO A 135 3.79 -12.38 -4.53
CA PRO A 135 4.01 -12.16 -5.96
C PRO A 135 2.72 -11.85 -6.74
N HIS A 136 1.55 -12.00 -6.12
CA HIS A 136 0.24 -11.75 -6.73
C HIS A 136 -0.34 -10.38 -6.38
N MET A 137 0.42 -9.52 -5.68
CA MET A 137 -0.02 -8.17 -5.33
C MET A 137 -0.29 -7.35 -6.59
N GLN A 138 -1.47 -6.73 -6.67
CA GLN A 138 -1.82 -5.85 -7.78
C GLN A 138 -1.26 -4.46 -7.54
N MET A 139 -0.59 -3.92 -8.56
CA MET A 139 0.09 -2.63 -8.50
C MET A 139 -0.67 -1.56 -9.29
N LEU A 140 -0.98 -0.45 -8.63
CA LEU A 140 -1.55 0.76 -9.23
C LEU A 140 -0.45 1.84 -9.33
N ALA A 141 -0.15 2.30 -10.54
CA ALA A 141 0.77 3.41 -10.75
C ALA A 141 -0.02 4.70 -11.02
N SER A 142 0.37 5.83 -10.41
CA SER A 142 -0.31 7.12 -10.62
C SER A 142 0.68 8.27 -10.71
N THR A 143 0.55 9.14 -11.70
CA THR A 143 1.38 10.35 -11.82
C THR A 143 0.88 11.49 -10.93
N TRP A 144 1.80 12.30 -10.41
CA TRP A 144 1.48 13.52 -9.64
C TRP A 144 1.59 14.78 -10.49
N SER A 145 2.61 14.84 -11.35
CA SER A 145 2.83 15.92 -12.32
C SER A 145 3.60 15.36 -13.52
N PRO A 146 3.37 15.85 -14.75
CA PRO A 146 4.23 15.52 -15.87
C PRO A 146 5.59 16.24 -15.76
N PRO A 147 6.60 15.86 -16.56
CA PRO A 147 7.88 16.58 -16.65
C PRO A 147 7.71 18.09 -16.81
N ALA A 148 8.57 18.87 -16.17
CA ALA A 148 8.51 20.34 -16.22
C ALA A 148 8.56 20.88 -17.66
N CYS A 149 9.31 20.22 -18.56
CA CYS A 149 9.39 20.56 -19.99
C CYS A 149 8.08 20.38 -20.77
N ARG A 150 7.06 19.76 -20.16
CA ARG A 150 5.72 19.53 -20.74
C ARG A 150 4.62 20.32 -20.03
N ASN A 151 4.96 21.11 -19.00
CA ASN A 151 4.00 21.98 -18.32
C ASN A 151 3.92 23.37 -19.00
N THR A 152 2.70 23.90 -19.11
CA THR A 152 2.45 25.25 -19.65
C THR A 152 2.92 26.37 -18.71
N LYS A 153 3.09 26.05 -17.42
CA LYS A 153 3.79 26.88 -16.43
C LYS A 153 5.17 26.24 -16.19
N THR A 154 6.24 27.01 -16.26
CA THR A 154 7.61 26.52 -16.02
C THR A 154 7.74 26.00 -14.58
N GLY A 155 7.75 24.68 -14.38
CA GLY A 155 8.02 24.01 -13.10
C GLY A 155 7.08 22.86 -12.76
N MET A 156 7.52 21.97 -11.87
CA MET A 156 6.64 21.05 -11.13
C MET A 156 6.17 21.76 -9.85
N PRO A 157 4.88 21.69 -9.47
CA PRO A 157 4.40 22.36 -8.26
C PRO A 157 4.91 21.65 -7.00
N GLY A 158 5.81 22.28 -6.26
CA GLY A 158 6.24 21.82 -4.93
C GLY A 158 7.72 22.06 -4.61
N ARG A 159 7.99 23.12 -3.84
CA ARG A 159 9.30 23.69 -3.40
C ARG A 159 10.13 24.37 -4.48
#